data_AF-A0A6A7YZT8-F1
#
_entry.id   AF-A0A6A7YZT8-F1
#
_cell.length_a   1.000
_cell.length_b   1.000
_cell.length_c   1.000
_cell.angle_alpha   90.00
_cell.angle_beta   90.00
_cell.angle_gamma   90.00
#
_symmetry.space_group_name_H-M   'P 1'
#
loop_
_entity.id
_entity.type
_entity.pdbx_description
1 polymer ?
#
loop_
_entity_poly.entity_id
_entity_poly.type
_entity_poly.pdbx_seq_one_letter_code
_entity_poly.pdbx_strand_id
1 'polypeptide(L)'
;MRISSLVVLLSAALLCSSALAQTHEVKMLTRSATAGMVYEPDYLQIAPGDTVKFVATQSGHNAATLPGLLPEGAQAFKGKINEEIEQTFTVPGLYGIQCIPHLAMGMVMLIQVGEPATQAPQLPATLPKRALDRMNAALQKQQASQ
;
A
#
# COMPACT_ATOMS: atom_id res chain seq x y z
N MET A 1 -66.36 -3.69 12.88
CA MET A 1 -65.17 -3.95 12.03
C MET A 1 -64.98 -2.78 11.07
N ARG A 2 -63.94 -1.96 11.26
CA ARG A 2 -63.41 -1.05 10.23
C ARG A 2 -61.90 -1.08 10.38
N ILE A 3 -61.25 -1.76 9.43
CA ILE A 3 -59.80 -1.87 9.33
C ILE A 3 -59.32 -0.55 8.72
N SER A 4 -58.64 0.27 9.51
CA SER A 4 -58.01 1.49 9.00
C SER A 4 -56.58 1.16 8.58
N SER A 5 -56.36 1.08 7.28
CA SER A 5 -55.05 1.02 6.66
C SER A 5 -54.30 2.32 6.94
N LEU A 6 -53.32 2.28 7.84
CA LEU A 6 -52.33 3.35 7.96
C LEU A 6 -51.02 2.84 7.36
N VAL A 7 -50.76 3.30 6.13
CA VAL A 7 -49.52 3.09 5.39
C VAL A 7 -48.37 3.72 6.18
N VAL A 8 -47.49 2.89 6.72
CA VAL A 8 -46.21 3.33 7.28
C VAL A 8 -45.25 3.55 6.11
N LEU A 9 -45.09 4.80 5.67
CA LEU A 9 -43.97 5.19 4.83
C LEU A 9 -42.68 5.11 5.67
N LEU A 10 -41.94 4.01 5.53
CA LEU A 10 -40.62 3.85 6.10
C LEU A 10 -39.61 4.51 5.15
N SER A 11 -39.27 5.78 5.43
CA SER A 11 -38.19 6.49 4.76
C SER A 11 -36.85 5.82 5.09
N ALA A 12 -36.36 4.96 4.21
CA ALA A 12 -35.02 4.40 4.29
C ALA A 12 -34.00 5.49 3.93
N ALA A 13 -33.53 6.23 4.94
CA ALA A 13 -32.34 7.06 4.79
C ALA A 13 -31.14 6.13 4.56
N LEU A 14 -30.69 6.03 3.32
CA LEU A 14 -29.40 5.43 2.96
C LEU A 14 -28.31 6.22 3.67
N LEU A 15 -27.84 5.70 4.81
CA LEU A 15 -26.60 6.12 5.44
C LEU A 15 -25.47 5.80 4.46
N CYS A 16 -25.11 6.75 3.60
CA CYS A 16 -23.86 6.68 2.86
C CYS A 16 -22.74 6.82 3.89
N SER A 17 -22.14 5.70 4.31
CA SER A 17 -20.88 5.70 5.03
C SER A 17 -19.83 6.32 4.11
N SER A 18 -19.53 7.61 4.29
CA SER A 18 -18.37 8.24 3.69
C SER A 18 -17.13 7.54 4.24
N ALA A 19 -16.50 6.67 3.44
CA ALA A 19 -15.17 6.17 3.76
C ALA A 19 -14.23 7.38 3.76
N LEU A 20 -13.76 7.79 4.94
CA LEU A 20 -12.79 8.86 5.06
C LEU A 20 -11.43 8.30 4.64
N ALA A 21 -10.76 8.99 3.71
CA ALA A 21 -9.39 8.66 3.33
C ALA A 21 -8.48 8.71 4.57
N GLN A 22 -7.77 7.61 4.83
CA GLN A 22 -6.84 7.48 5.94
C GLN A 22 -5.41 7.79 5.50
N THR A 23 -4.60 8.29 6.42
CA THR A 23 -3.14 8.39 6.23
C THR A 23 -2.44 7.30 7.03
N HIS A 24 -1.62 6.52 6.34
CA HIS A 24 -0.82 5.44 6.91
C HIS A 24 0.65 5.85 6.91
N GLU A 25 1.36 5.58 8.00
CA GLU A 25 2.79 5.90 8.07
C GLU A 25 3.66 4.68 7.74
N VAL A 26 4.70 4.92 6.95
CA VAL A 26 5.76 3.95 6.65
C VAL A 26 7.10 4.58 6.99
N LYS A 27 7.84 3.97 7.91
CA LYS A 27 9.17 4.44 8.30
C LYS A 27 10.23 3.94 7.33
N MET A 28 11.19 4.80 7.00
CA MET A 28 12.37 4.43 6.23
C MET A 28 13.59 4.25 7.15
N LEU A 29 14.11 3.03 7.24
CA LEU A 29 15.07 2.64 8.28
C LEU A 29 16.35 2.02 7.70
N THR A 30 17.51 2.44 8.21
CA THR A 30 18.78 1.75 7.97
C THR A 30 18.82 0.43 8.75
N ARG A 31 18.19 0.38 9.92
CA ARG A 31 18.05 -0.81 10.76
C ARG A 31 16.71 -0.80 11.50
N SER A 32 15.99 -1.92 11.41
CA SER A 32 14.90 -2.30 12.32
C SER A 32 15.39 -3.33 13.34
N ALA A 33 14.49 -3.80 14.21
CA ALA A 33 14.80 -4.86 15.17
C ALA A 33 15.28 -6.16 14.51
N THR A 34 14.87 -6.44 13.28
CA THR A 34 15.09 -7.75 12.62
C THR A 34 15.84 -7.66 11.30
N ALA A 35 16.00 -6.47 10.70
CA ALA A 35 16.59 -6.34 9.37
C ALA A 35 17.23 -4.96 9.11
N GLY A 36 18.20 -4.91 8.20
CA GLY A 36 18.76 -3.66 7.68
C GLY A 36 18.10 -3.21 6.38
N MET A 37 18.10 -1.90 6.12
CA MET A 37 17.56 -1.24 4.92
C MET A 37 16.12 -1.67 4.63
N VAL A 38 15.17 -1.19 5.41
CA VAL A 38 13.76 -1.64 5.34
C VAL A 38 12.79 -0.48 5.41
N TYR A 39 11.64 -0.69 4.80
CA TYR A 39 10.42 0.03 5.16
C TYR A 39 9.75 -0.69 6.32
N GLU A 40 9.13 0.06 7.23
CA GLU A 40 8.33 -0.51 8.33
C GLU A 40 6.97 0.19 8.42
N PRO A 41 5.87 -0.53 8.16
CA PRO A 41 5.81 -1.92 7.71
C PRO A 41 6.33 -2.11 6.26
N ASP A 42 6.66 -3.35 5.90
CA ASP A 42 7.10 -3.75 4.54
C ASP A 42 5.95 -4.32 3.68
N TYR A 43 4.75 -4.42 4.27
CA TYR A 43 3.49 -4.69 3.59
C TYR A 43 2.41 -3.82 4.22
N LEU A 44 1.53 -3.25 3.38
CA LEU A 44 0.39 -2.47 3.82
C LEU A 44 -0.81 -2.78 2.91
N GLN A 45 -2.00 -2.96 3.51
CA GLN A 45 -3.27 -3.00 2.79
C GLN A 45 -4.07 -1.75 3.12
N ILE A 46 -4.52 -1.02 2.11
CA ILE A 46 -5.21 0.27 2.26
C ILE A 46 -6.43 0.35 1.35
N ALA A 47 -7.36 1.26 1.65
CA ALA A 47 -8.50 1.53 0.79
C ALA A 47 -8.11 2.46 -0.38
N PRO A 48 -8.77 2.37 -1.54
CA PRO A 48 -8.63 3.38 -2.58
C PRO A 48 -8.96 4.79 -2.04
N GLY A 49 -8.06 5.74 -2.28
CA GLY A 49 -8.14 7.11 -1.76
C GLY A 49 -7.30 7.35 -0.51
N ASP A 50 -6.78 6.30 0.14
CA ASP A 50 -5.86 6.45 1.27
C ASP A 50 -4.50 7.00 0.83
N THR A 51 -3.81 7.60 1.79
CA THR A 51 -2.47 8.17 1.62
C THR A 51 -1.45 7.40 2.43
N VAL A 52 -0.26 7.19 1.87
CA VAL A 52 0.90 6.69 2.62
C VAL A 52 1.91 7.81 2.78
N LYS A 53 2.23 8.13 4.03
CA LYS A 53 3.32 9.02 4.41
C LYS A 53 4.59 8.21 4.63
N PHE A 54 5.58 8.43 3.78
CA PHE A 54 6.91 7.84 3.96
C PHE A 54 7.75 8.74 4.86
N VAL A 55 7.98 8.31 6.10
CA VAL A 55 8.66 9.08 7.14
C VAL A 55 10.16 8.83 7.06
N ALA A 56 10.94 9.91 6.97
CA ALA A 56 12.39 9.89 6.89
C ALA A 56 13.02 9.69 8.27
N THR A 57 12.67 8.60 8.95
CA THR A 57 13.10 8.30 10.34
C THR A 57 14.62 8.17 10.46
N GLN A 58 15.29 7.69 9.41
CA GLN A 58 16.75 7.63 9.32
C GLN A 58 17.19 8.17 7.95
N SER A 59 18.36 8.81 7.89
CA SER A 59 18.88 9.41 6.66
C SER A 59 19.36 8.38 5.64
N GLY A 60 19.36 8.74 4.36
CA GLY A 60 19.88 7.94 3.24
C GLY A 60 18.79 7.25 2.43
N HIS A 61 17.52 7.45 2.75
CA HIS A 61 16.42 6.72 2.14
C HIS A 61 15.52 7.62 1.29
N ASN A 62 14.80 7.01 0.35
CA ASN A 62 13.68 7.61 -0.35
C ASN A 62 12.59 6.55 -0.56
N ALA A 63 11.42 6.99 -1.03
CA ALA A 63 10.38 6.12 -1.55
C ALA A 63 10.12 6.46 -3.02
N ALA A 64 10.03 5.43 -3.85
CA ALA A 64 9.72 5.55 -5.26
C ALA A 64 8.97 4.32 -5.75
N THR A 65 8.16 4.49 -6.78
CA THR A 65 7.55 3.38 -7.50
C THR A 65 8.64 2.42 -8.01
N LEU A 66 8.43 1.12 -7.79
CA LEU A 66 9.23 0.05 -8.39
C LEU A 66 8.77 -0.15 -9.84
N PRO A 67 9.65 0.06 -10.85
CA PRO A 67 9.29 -0.22 -12.23
C PRO A 67 8.86 -1.68 -12.42
N GLY A 68 7.78 -1.89 -13.15
CA GLY A 68 7.21 -3.22 -13.42
C GLY A 68 6.31 -3.78 -12.33
N LEU A 69 6.03 -3.03 -11.26
CA LEU A 69 5.04 -3.39 -10.24
C LEU A 69 4.20 -2.16 -9.85
N LEU A 70 3.38 -1.71 -10.80
CA LEU A 70 2.49 -0.56 -10.71
C LEU A 70 1.18 -0.92 -11.45
N PRO A 71 -0.02 -0.71 -10.88
CA PRO A 71 -1.27 -0.94 -11.59
C PRO A 71 -1.42 -0.08 -12.84
N GLU A 72 -2.13 -0.59 -13.85
CA GLU A 72 -2.44 0.15 -15.06
C GLU A 72 -3.25 1.42 -14.73
N GLY A 73 -2.85 2.56 -15.29
CA GLY A 73 -3.47 3.86 -15.03
C GLY A 73 -3.03 4.56 -13.74
N ALA A 74 -2.25 3.89 -12.88
CA ALA A 74 -1.64 4.55 -11.72
C ALA A 74 -0.45 5.42 -12.13
N GLN A 75 -0.23 6.53 -11.42
CA GLN A 75 0.90 7.42 -11.65
C GLN A 75 2.12 6.97 -10.84
N ALA A 76 3.27 6.90 -11.49
CA ALA A 76 4.54 6.65 -10.80
C ALA A 76 4.99 7.89 -10.02
N PHE A 77 5.67 7.69 -8.90
CA PHE A 77 6.27 8.75 -8.10
C PHE A 77 7.71 8.43 -7.71
N LYS A 78 8.46 9.48 -7.33
CA LYS A 78 9.83 9.37 -6.83
C LYS A 78 10.13 10.53 -5.88
N GLY A 79 10.22 10.23 -4.59
CA GLY A 79 10.77 11.16 -3.60
C GLY A 79 12.27 11.29 -3.72
N LYS A 80 12.80 12.45 -3.29
CA LYS A 80 14.22 12.72 -3.10
C LYS A 80 14.74 11.96 -1.87
N ILE A 81 16.07 11.84 -1.79
CA ILE A 81 16.70 11.30 -0.59
C ILE A 81 16.38 12.20 0.62
N ASN A 82 15.97 11.58 1.74
CA ASN A 82 15.55 12.22 2.98
C ASN A 82 14.26 13.05 2.90
N GLU A 83 13.52 12.96 1.79
CA GLU A 83 12.22 13.64 1.67
C GLU A 83 11.14 12.80 2.34
N GLU A 84 10.34 13.43 3.20
CA GLU A 84 9.04 12.89 3.58
C GLU A 84 8.05 13.18 2.46
N ILE A 85 7.47 12.13 1.88
CA ILE A 85 6.45 12.26 0.84
C ILE A 85 5.14 11.65 1.31
N GLU A 86 4.05 12.26 0.89
CA GLU A 86 2.70 11.73 1.03
C GLU A 86 2.19 11.35 -0.36
N GLN A 87 1.90 10.08 -0.56
CA GLN A 87 1.37 9.56 -1.81
C GLN A 87 -0.05 9.04 -1.59
N THR A 88 -1.02 9.62 -2.27
CA THR A 88 -2.40 9.11 -2.31
C THR A 88 -2.53 8.02 -3.37
N PHE A 89 -3.19 6.92 -3.03
CA PHE A 89 -3.36 5.75 -3.89
C PHE A 89 -4.82 5.55 -4.26
N THR A 90 -5.20 5.89 -5.48
CA THR A 90 -6.60 5.84 -5.93
C THR A 90 -6.93 4.64 -6.82
N VAL A 91 -5.95 4.11 -7.55
CA VAL A 91 -6.16 2.98 -8.46
C VAL A 91 -5.96 1.67 -7.69
N PRO A 92 -6.96 0.77 -7.64
CA PRO A 92 -6.83 -0.53 -6.98
C PRO A 92 -5.72 -1.38 -7.60
N GLY A 93 -5.11 -2.24 -6.78
CA GLY A 93 -4.08 -3.19 -7.21
C GLY A 93 -2.84 -3.18 -6.33
N LEU A 94 -1.83 -3.96 -6.76
CA LEU A 94 -0.59 -4.13 -6.03
C LEU A 94 0.49 -3.18 -6.54
N TYR A 95 1.07 -2.42 -5.62
CA TYR A 95 2.17 -1.49 -5.86
C TYR A 95 3.44 -2.03 -5.23
N GLY A 96 4.53 -2.02 -5.99
CA GLY A 96 5.88 -2.16 -5.47
C GLY A 96 6.48 -0.79 -5.19
N ILE A 97 7.07 -0.63 -4.00
CA ILE A 97 7.85 0.55 -3.64
C ILE A 97 9.30 0.13 -3.41
N GLN A 98 10.23 0.98 -3.82
CA GLN A 98 11.67 0.78 -3.67
C GLN A 98 12.36 2.01 -3.09
N CYS A 99 13.43 1.77 -2.34
CA CYS A 99 14.44 2.79 -2.08
C CYS A 99 15.55 2.60 -3.12
N ILE A 100 15.72 3.60 -3.99
CA ILE A 100 16.62 3.51 -5.15
C ILE A 100 18.07 3.18 -4.75
N PRO A 101 18.73 3.89 -3.83
CA PRO A 101 20.12 3.59 -3.47
C PRO A 101 20.28 2.24 -2.76
N HIS A 102 19.21 1.68 -2.21
CA HIS A 102 19.26 0.47 -1.37
C HIS A 102 18.47 -0.72 -1.96
N LEU A 103 18.06 -0.65 -3.23
CA LEU A 103 17.32 -1.71 -3.91
C LEU A 103 18.10 -3.03 -3.91
N ALA A 104 19.41 -2.99 -4.23
CA ALA A 104 20.28 -4.18 -4.21
C ALA A 104 20.40 -4.81 -2.81
N MET A 105 20.21 -4.00 -1.76
CA MET A 105 20.19 -4.44 -0.36
C MET A 105 18.80 -4.93 0.08
N GLY A 106 17.80 -4.86 -0.81
CA GLY A 106 16.44 -5.34 -0.62
C GLY A 106 15.51 -4.35 0.05
N MET A 107 15.77 -3.05 0.00
CA MET A 107 14.86 -2.06 0.59
C MET A 107 13.65 -1.82 -0.31
N VAL A 108 12.63 -2.65 -0.09
CA VAL A 108 11.40 -2.70 -0.87
C VAL A 108 10.20 -2.99 0.03
N MET A 109 9.00 -2.62 -0.41
CA MET A 109 7.74 -2.98 0.23
C MET A 109 6.62 -3.14 -0.79
N LEU A 110 5.52 -3.76 -0.35
CA LEU A 110 4.29 -3.88 -1.12
C LEU A 110 3.16 -3.06 -0.49
N ILE A 111 2.37 -2.38 -1.32
CA ILE A 111 1.13 -1.74 -0.93
C ILE A 111 0.01 -2.34 -1.77
N GLN A 112 -0.96 -2.97 -1.10
CA GLN A 112 -2.17 -3.50 -1.70
C GLN A 112 -3.29 -2.47 -1.54
N VAL A 113 -3.82 -1.97 -2.64
CA VAL A 113 -4.92 -0.99 -2.65
C VAL A 113 -6.21 -1.70 -3.01
N GLY A 114 -7.16 -1.73 -2.08
CA GLY A 114 -8.37 -2.52 -2.19
C GLY A 114 -8.10 -4.03 -2.11
N GLU A 115 -9.00 -4.83 -2.66
CA GLU A 115 -8.92 -6.29 -2.59
C GLU A 115 -7.78 -6.87 -3.43
N PRO A 116 -7.08 -7.91 -2.94
CA PRO A 116 -6.12 -8.68 -3.73
C PRO A 116 -6.72 -9.23 -5.02
N ALA A 117 -5.90 -9.26 -6.08
CA ALA A 117 -6.28 -9.98 -7.30
C ALA A 117 -6.37 -11.49 -7.03
N THR A 118 -7.23 -12.18 -7.77
CA THR A 118 -7.38 -13.64 -7.69
C THR A 118 -6.16 -14.39 -8.24
N GLN A 119 -5.38 -13.73 -9.09
CA GLN A 119 -4.15 -14.27 -9.66
C GLN A 119 -2.93 -13.81 -8.88
N ALA A 120 -1.95 -14.71 -8.74
CA ALA A 120 -0.70 -14.37 -8.10
C ALA A 120 0.01 -13.22 -8.87
N PRO A 121 0.48 -12.17 -8.18
CA PRO A 121 1.17 -11.08 -8.82
C PRO A 121 2.52 -11.55 -9.37
N GLN A 122 2.87 -11.08 -10.57
CA GLN A 122 4.16 -11.34 -11.16
C GLN A 122 5.16 -10.28 -10.70
N LEU A 123 6.19 -10.70 -9.96
CA LEU A 123 7.27 -9.81 -9.57
C LEU A 123 8.25 -9.56 -10.73
N PRO A 124 8.86 -8.37 -10.84
CA PRO A 124 9.84 -8.09 -11.89
C PRO A 124 11.06 -9.03 -11.79
N ALA A 125 11.33 -9.78 -12.85
CA ALA A 125 12.44 -10.75 -12.91
C ALA A 125 13.83 -10.09 -12.79
N THR A 126 13.92 -8.78 -13.04
CA THR A 126 15.14 -7.98 -12.94
C THR A 126 15.49 -7.55 -11.51
N LEU A 127 14.64 -7.87 -10.52
CA LEU A 127 14.91 -7.52 -9.13
C LEU A 127 16.19 -8.19 -8.63
N PRO A 128 17.06 -7.47 -7.90
CA PRO A 128 18.14 -8.09 -7.16
C PRO A 128 17.61 -9.18 -6.23
N LYS A 129 18.36 -10.29 -6.08
CA LYS A 129 17.92 -11.47 -5.33
C LYS A 129 17.32 -11.12 -3.96
N ARG A 130 17.97 -10.26 -3.19
CA ARG A 130 17.51 -9.89 -1.84
C ARG A 130 16.21 -9.08 -1.85
N ALA A 131 15.99 -8.25 -2.87
CA ALA A 131 14.72 -7.54 -3.06
C ALA A 131 13.62 -8.52 -3.45
N LEU A 132 13.90 -9.45 -4.36
CA LEU A 132 12.95 -10.50 -4.75
C LEU A 132 12.54 -11.36 -3.56
N ASP A 133 13.49 -11.83 -2.75
CA ASP A 133 13.21 -12.63 -1.55
C ASP A 133 12.30 -11.87 -0.57
N ARG A 134 12.52 -10.56 -0.38
CA ARG A 134 11.69 -9.73 0.51
C ARG A 134 10.30 -9.45 -0.05
N MET A 135 10.16 -9.22 -1.36
CA MET A 135 8.85 -9.10 -1.99
C MET A 135 8.05 -10.39 -1.85
N ASN A 136 8.67 -11.56 -2.03
CA ASN A 136 8.01 -12.84 -1.80
C ASN A 136 7.55 -12.99 -0.34
N ALA A 137 8.37 -12.59 0.63
CA ALA A 137 7.97 -12.58 2.04
C ALA A 137 6.80 -11.61 2.32
N ALA A 138 6.77 -10.44 1.67
CA ALA A 138 5.65 -9.50 1.77
C ALA A 138 4.36 -10.06 1.15
N LEU A 139 4.44 -10.80 0.03
CA LEU A 139 3.29 -11.50 -0.56
C LEU A 139 2.73 -12.59 0.37
N GLN A 140 3.58 -13.28 1.12
CA GLN A 140 3.10 -14.25 2.12
C GLN A 140 2.30 -13.55 3.24
N LYS A 141 2.69 -12.34 3.64
CA LYS A 141 1.93 -11.53 4.63
C LYS A 141 0.58 -11.09 4.07
N GLN A 142 0.52 -10.71 2.79
CA GLN A 142 -0.73 -10.42 2.09
C GLN A 142 -1.69 -11.61 2.10
N GLN A 143 -1.19 -12.81 1.83
CA GLN A 143 -2.00 -14.03 1.83
C GLN A 143 -2.50 -14.41 3.22
N ALA A 144 -1.71 -14.15 4.27
CA ALA A 144 -2.10 -14.41 5.66
C ALA A 144 -3.08 -13.38 6.25
N SER A 145 -3.29 -12.25 5.56
CA SER A 145 -4.21 -11.18 5.97
C SER A 145 -5.59 -11.28 5.30
N GLN A 146 -5.79 -12.29 4.44
CA GLN A 146 -7.06 -12.70 3.83
C GLN A 146 -7.69 -13.83 4.65
#